data_AF-A0A1Z5L906-F1
#
_entry.id   AF-A0A1Z5L906-F1
#
_cell.length_a   1.000
_cell.length_b   1.000
_cell.length_c   1.000
_cell.angle_alpha   90.00
_cell.angle_beta   90.00
_cell.angle_gamma   90.00
#
_symmetry.space_group_name_H-M   'P 1'
#
loop_
_entity.id
_entity.type
_entity.pdbx_description
1 polymer ?
#
loop_
_entity_poly.entity_id
_entity_poly.type
_entity_poly.pdbx_seq_one_letter_code
_entity_poly.pdbx_strand_id
1 'polypeptide(L)'
;MDDMLRALTALLTEFFSSSVTNERKREIENLLSDFGRREDSWKQCLFFLTHTDDQYVMMFCLNALEEVIGRRWLRMLAEHKAEIRNGVQGFLLAHHKEVPTFVRNKLCKLVVDMGRLDWPHFYPTFFSSILQLCQSSETCLTGLVLLKTASEELACPRDDLSESRKVELRRLLLDQVPATLNVALSSMWSALRKNHLQCLEPETRLVCVHALSCVDHLLSWIPLEHCSSNLLNTLFTFASFGCSPE
;
A
#
# COMPACT_ATOMS: atom_id res chain seq x y z
N MET A 1 -7.10 22.93 15.77
CA MET A 1 -7.41 21.81 14.86
C MET A 1 -8.18 20.72 15.59
N ASP A 2 -7.94 20.54 16.90
CA ASP A 2 -8.62 19.55 17.74
C ASP A 2 -10.16 19.67 17.75
N ASP A 3 -10.71 20.88 17.79
CA ASP A 3 -12.17 21.06 17.71
C ASP A 3 -12.74 20.60 16.36
N MET A 4 -11.98 20.79 15.27
CA MET A 4 -12.36 20.32 13.95
C MET A 4 -12.28 18.79 13.85
N LEU A 5 -11.27 18.19 14.49
CA LEU A 5 -11.17 16.73 14.60
C LEU A 5 -12.37 16.17 15.36
N ARG A 6 -12.71 16.73 16.53
CA ARG A 6 -13.88 16.29 17.31
C ARG A 6 -15.18 16.41 16.52
N ALA A 7 -15.36 17.51 15.79
CA ALA A 7 -16.53 17.70 14.92
C ALA A 7 -16.58 16.67 13.78
N LEU A 8 -15.44 16.39 13.15
CA LEU A 8 -15.33 15.38 12.10
C LEU A 8 -15.64 13.97 12.63
N THR A 9 -15.09 13.61 13.80
CA THR A 9 -15.39 12.34 14.47
C THR A 9 -16.89 12.23 14.72
N ALA A 10 -17.52 13.25 15.31
CA ALA A 10 -18.96 13.24 15.57
C ALA A 10 -19.80 13.06 14.30
N LEU A 11 -19.46 13.75 13.21
CA LEU A 11 -20.15 13.62 11.93
C LEU A 11 -20.01 12.22 11.32
N LEU A 12 -18.82 11.63 11.37
CA LEU A 12 -18.57 10.29 10.84
C LEU A 12 -19.24 9.21 11.69
N THR A 13 -19.20 9.33 13.01
CA THR A 13 -19.92 8.42 13.92
C THR A 13 -21.43 8.52 13.69
N GLU A 14 -21.96 9.73 13.52
CA GLU A 14 -23.38 9.95 13.16
C GLU A 14 -23.69 9.26 11.83
N PHE A 15 -22.90 9.51 10.78
CA PHE A 15 -23.11 8.96 9.44
C PHE A 15 -23.23 7.43 9.40
N PHE A 16 -22.36 6.73 10.14
CA PHE A 16 -22.36 5.27 10.19
C PHE A 16 -23.31 4.65 11.24
N SER A 17 -24.01 5.47 12.03
CA SER A 17 -24.99 4.97 13.00
C SER A 17 -26.25 4.40 12.32
N SER A 18 -26.87 3.42 12.96
CA SER A 18 -28.07 2.75 12.44
C SER A 18 -29.35 3.60 12.54
N SER A 19 -29.33 4.69 13.32
CA SER A 19 -30.49 5.54 13.61
C SER A 19 -30.62 6.75 12.68
N VAL A 20 -29.63 7.01 11.82
CA VAL A 20 -29.60 8.23 10.99
C VAL A 20 -30.42 8.06 9.71
N THR A 21 -31.22 9.08 9.41
CA THR A 21 -32.10 9.13 8.23
C THR A 21 -31.29 9.30 6.95
N ASN A 22 -31.83 8.84 5.82
CA ASN A 22 -31.16 9.00 4.51
C ASN A 22 -30.95 10.48 4.13
N GLU A 23 -31.87 11.36 4.52
CA GLU A 23 -31.72 12.81 4.31
C GLU A 23 -30.52 13.35 5.08
N ARG A 24 -30.39 12.99 6.36
CA ARG A 24 -29.26 13.40 7.19
C ARG A 24 -27.93 12.81 6.71
N LYS A 25 -27.91 11.56 6.22
CA LYS A 25 -26.71 10.97 5.59
C LYS A 25 -26.24 11.81 4.40
N ARG A 26 -27.18 12.22 3.54
CA ARG A 26 -26.87 13.06 2.36
C ARG A 26 -26.35 14.43 2.74
N GLU A 27 -26.89 15.05 3.80
CA GLU A 27 -26.35 16.30 4.33
C GLU A 27 -24.90 16.15 4.81
N ILE A 28 -24.62 15.10 5.58
CA ILE A 28 -23.26 14.84 6.09
C ILE A 28 -22.31 14.56 4.92
N GLU A 29 -22.71 13.77 3.93
CA GLU A 29 -21.92 13.54 2.70
C GLU A 29 -21.57 14.84 1.98
N ASN A 30 -22.51 15.76 1.84
CA ASN A 30 -22.26 17.06 1.22
C ASN A 30 -21.24 17.87 2.03
N LEU A 31 -21.37 17.91 3.36
CA LEU A 31 -20.41 18.60 4.24
C LEU A 31 -19.00 18.02 4.14
N LEU A 32 -18.89 16.69 4.12
CA LEU A 32 -17.62 15.97 3.98
C LEU A 32 -16.99 16.18 2.60
N SER A 33 -17.80 16.18 1.54
CA SER A 33 -17.37 16.47 0.17
C SER A 33 -16.85 17.91 0.04
N ASP A 34 -17.57 18.87 0.60
CA ASP A 34 -17.17 20.28 0.59
C ASP A 34 -15.91 20.52 1.40
N PHE A 35 -15.69 19.77 2.49
CA PHE A 35 -14.40 19.76 3.19
C PHE A 35 -13.27 19.23 2.30
N GLY A 36 -13.46 18.08 1.65
CA GLY A 36 -12.46 17.43 0.80
C GLY A 36 -12.01 18.31 -0.38
N ARG A 37 -12.93 19.11 -0.94
CA ARG A 37 -12.68 20.03 -2.05
C ARG A 37 -11.80 21.23 -1.72
N ARG A 38 -11.62 21.57 -0.44
CA ARG A 38 -10.76 22.69 -0.03
C ARG A 38 -9.31 22.45 -0.49
N GLU A 39 -8.60 23.53 -0.82
CA GLU A 39 -7.24 23.43 -1.34
C GLU A 39 -6.26 22.82 -0.31
N ASP A 40 -6.36 23.26 0.94
CA ASP A 40 -5.51 22.80 2.05
C ASP A 40 -6.06 21.58 2.81
N SER A 41 -7.13 20.94 2.35
CA SER A 41 -7.79 19.82 3.05
C SER A 41 -6.81 18.69 3.41
N TRP A 42 -5.82 18.44 2.55
CA TRP A 42 -4.79 17.44 2.76
C TRP A 42 -3.93 17.71 4.00
N LYS A 43 -3.65 18.98 4.35
CA LYS A 43 -2.87 19.34 5.55
C LYS A 43 -3.64 18.94 6.82
N GLN A 44 -4.94 19.22 6.84
CA GLN A 44 -5.79 18.81 7.96
C GLN A 44 -5.93 17.29 8.03
N CYS A 45 -6.06 16.60 6.89
CA CYS A 45 -6.08 15.13 6.86
C CYS A 45 -4.79 14.52 7.44
N LEU A 46 -3.61 15.05 7.09
CA LEU A 46 -2.34 14.60 7.67
C LEU A 46 -2.29 14.84 9.18
N PHE A 47 -2.78 15.99 9.65
CA PHE A 47 -2.88 16.28 11.09
C PHE A 47 -3.84 15.33 11.80
N PHE A 48 -5.04 15.11 11.25
CA PHE A 48 -6.04 14.23 11.86
C PHE A 48 -5.56 12.80 11.97
N LEU A 49 -4.86 12.28 10.94
CA LEU A 49 -4.31 10.93 10.96
C LEU A 49 -3.40 10.68 12.17
N THR A 50 -2.59 11.65 12.57
CA THR A 50 -1.66 11.51 13.70
C THR A 50 -2.29 11.78 15.07
N HIS A 51 -3.56 12.19 15.11
CA HIS A 51 -4.26 12.60 16.35
C HIS A 51 -5.57 11.83 16.60
N THR A 52 -5.89 10.85 15.77
CA THR A 52 -7.12 10.06 15.87
C THR A 52 -6.83 8.58 16.05
N ASP A 53 -7.62 7.91 16.88
CA ASP A 53 -7.72 6.44 16.94
C ASP A 53 -8.98 5.93 16.21
N ASP A 54 -9.84 6.85 15.74
CA ASP A 54 -11.09 6.51 15.06
C ASP A 54 -10.86 6.07 13.61
N GLN A 55 -11.25 4.84 13.29
CA GLN A 55 -11.04 4.21 11.99
C GLN A 55 -11.84 4.86 10.86
N TYR A 56 -13.00 5.45 11.16
CA TYR A 56 -13.79 6.19 10.17
C TYR A 56 -13.09 7.49 9.79
N VAL A 57 -12.53 8.20 10.78
CA VAL A 57 -11.71 9.40 10.55
C VAL A 57 -10.47 9.05 9.73
N MET A 58 -9.76 7.98 10.07
CA MET A 58 -8.59 7.53 9.31
C MET A 58 -8.94 7.29 7.85
N MET A 59 -9.99 6.52 7.58
CA MET A 59 -10.40 6.21 6.20
C MET A 59 -10.89 7.43 5.44
N PHE A 60 -11.62 8.35 6.09
CA PHE A 60 -11.99 9.62 5.48
C PHE A 60 -10.74 10.42 5.05
N CYS A 61 -9.76 10.56 5.95
CA CYS A 61 -8.52 11.29 5.67
C CYS A 61 -7.75 10.64 4.51
N LEU A 62 -7.62 9.31 4.50
CA LEU A 62 -6.92 8.59 3.44
C LEU A 62 -7.65 8.67 2.09
N ASN A 63 -8.99 8.67 2.06
CA ASN A 63 -9.75 8.86 0.83
C ASN A 63 -9.63 10.31 0.30
N ALA A 64 -9.64 11.30 1.18
CA ALA A 64 -9.40 12.69 0.79
C ALA A 64 -7.97 12.87 0.22
N LEU A 65 -6.97 12.23 0.82
CA LEU A 65 -5.60 12.22 0.30
C LEU A 65 -5.50 11.48 -1.05
N GLU A 66 -6.20 10.36 -1.22
CA GLU A 66 -6.29 9.66 -2.51
C GLU A 66 -6.82 10.58 -3.61
N GLU A 67 -7.88 11.35 -3.32
CA GLU A 67 -8.44 12.29 -4.27
C GLU A 67 -7.46 13.41 -4.62
N VAL A 68 -6.70 13.91 -3.65
CA VAL A 68 -5.61 14.87 -3.88
C VAL A 68 -4.55 14.28 -4.81
N ILE A 69 -4.09 13.06 -4.53
CA ILE A 69 -3.08 12.35 -5.33
C ILE A 69 -3.61 12.07 -6.74
N GLY A 70 -4.85 11.62 -6.89
CA GLY A 70 -5.44 11.28 -8.18
C GLY A 70 -5.76 12.47 -9.06
N ARG A 71 -6.26 13.58 -8.49
CA ARG A 71 -6.79 14.71 -9.27
C ARG A 71 -5.89 15.93 -9.34
N ARG A 72 -5.12 16.20 -8.28
CA ARG A 72 -4.39 17.48 -8.11
C ARG A 72 -2.88 17.33 -8.19
N TRP A 73 -2.35 16.12 -7.99
CA TRP A 73 -0.92 15.87 -7.82
C TRP A 73 -0.01 16.51 -8.88
N LEU A 74 -0.35 16.40 -10.18
CA LEU A 74 0.49 16.97 -11.25
C LEU A 74 0.67 18.49 -11.15
N ARG A 75 -0.30 19.20 -10.56
CA ARG A 75 -0.29 20.66 -10.41
C ARG A 75 0.22 21.12 -9.05
N MET A 76 0.46 20.20 -8.11
CA MET A 76 0.92 20.53 -6.77
C MET A 76 2.40 20.93 -6.76
N LEU A 77 2.72 21.88 -5.88
CA LEU A 77 4.09 22.28 -5.57
C LEU A 77 4.89 21.09 -5.02
N ALA A 78 6.19 21.06 -5.32
CA ALA A 78 7.08 19.99 -4.89
C ALA A 78 7.13 19.86 -3.35
N GLU A 79 7.06 20.98 -2.63
CA GLU A 79 7.04 21.02 -1.16
C GLU A 79 5.80 20.29 -0.60
N HIS A 80 4.60 20.61 -1.12
CA HIS A 80 3.37 19.94 -0.71
C HIS A 80 3.37 18.44 -1.06
N LYS A 81 3.92 18.06 -2.22
CA LYS A 81 4.10 16.64 -2.56
C LYS A 81 5.01 15.94 -1.56
N ALA A 82 6.11 16.58 -1.16
CA ALA A 82 7.04 16.04 -0.18
C ALA A 82 6.38 15.89 1.19
N GLU A 83 5.58 16.86 1.64
CA GLU A 83 4.82 16.78 2.89
C GLU A 83 3.83 15.62 2.89
N ILE A 84 3.03 15.45 1.83
CA ILE A 84 2.10 14.31 1.73
C ILE A 84 2.87 12.99 1.73
N ARG A 85 3.94 12.90 0.93
CA ARG A 85 4.77 11.68 0.85
C ARG A 85 5.34 11.30 2.22
N ASN A 86 5.95 12.26 2.90
CA ASN A 86 6.57 12.05 4.21
C ASN A 86 5.52 11.77 5.28
N GLY A 87 4.38 12.45 5.25
CA GLY A 87 3.30 12.23 6.21
C GLY A 87 2.67 10.85 6.09
N VAL A 88 2.33 10.42 4.86
CA VAL A 88 1.76 9.09 4.60
C VAL A 88 2.76 7.98 4.93
N GLN A 89 4.03 8.12 4.52
CA GLN A 89 5.05 7.11 4.78
C GLN A 89 5.46 7.05 6.25
N GLY A 90 5.64 8.21 6.89
CA GLY A 90 5.93 8.30 8.31
C GLY A 90 4.85 7.65 9.15
N PHE A 91 3.58 7.94 8.87
CA PHE A 91 2.45 7.31 9.55
C PHE A 91 2.38 5.80 9.30
N LEU A 92 2.54 5.37 8.04
CA LEU A 92 2.56 3.94 7.69
C LEU A 92 3.66 3.21 8.48
N LEU A 93 4.90 3.70 8.46
CA LEU A 93 6.00 3.03 9.13
C LEU A 93 5.88 3.05 10.66
N ALA A 94 5.37 4.14 11.23
CA ALA A 94 5.15 4.23 12.67
C ALA A 94 4.04 3.28 13.17
N HIS A 95 2.94 3.13 12.41
CA HIS A 95 1.72 2.47 12.92
C HIS A 95 1.29 1.21 12.16
N HIS A 96 2.09 0.68 11.22
CA HIS A 96 1.73 -0.48 10.38
C HIS A 96 1.30 -1.75 11.13
N LYS A 97 1.68 -1.90 12.40
CA LYS A 97 1.28 -3.03 13.27
C LYS A 97 0.04 -2.74 14.12
N GLU A 98 -0.29 -1.48 14.32
CA GLU A 98 -1.34 -1.02 15.24
C GLU A 98 -2.66 -0.76 14.51
N VAL A 99 -2.58 -0.15 13.32
CA VAL A 99 -3.78 0.18 12.55
C VAL A 99 -4.43 -1.06 11.94
N PRO A 100 -5.76 -1.04 11.72
CA PRO A 100 -6.45 -2.12 11.02
C PRO A 100 -5.87 -2.40 9.64
N THR A 101 -5.91 -3.66 9.21
CA THR A 101 -5.38 -4.12 7.91
C THR A 101 -5.87 -3.28 6.73
N PHE A 102 -7.14 -2.86 6.71
CA PHE A 102 -7.68 -2.05 5.62
C PHE A 102 -7.09 -0.63 5.58
N VAL A 103 -6.79 -0.03 6.74
CA VAL A 103 -6.11 1.27 6.85
C VAL A 103 -4.66 1.15 6.37
N ARG A 104 -3.93 0.12 6.83
CA ARG A 104 -2.57 -0.16 6.36
C ARG A 104 -2.53 -0.37 4.85
N ASN A 105 -3.44 -1.18 4.30
CA ASN A 105 -3.50 -1.44 2.87
C ASN A 105 -3.83 -0.18 2.07
N LYS A 106 -4.70 0.69 2.60
CA LYS A 106 -5.01 2.00 1.99
C LYS A 106 -3.78 2.92 1.99
N LEU A 107 -3.02 2.98 3.09
CA LEU A 107 -1.75 3.71 3.14
C LEU A 107 -0.74 3.19 2.10
N CYS A 108 -0.57 1.87 2.00
CA CYS A 108 0.28 1.26 0.97
C CYS A 108 -0.16 1.66 -0.44
N LYS A 109 -1.49 1.67 -0.69
CA LYS A 109 -2.05 2.12 -1.97
C LYS A 109 -1.66 3.55 -2.30
N LEU A 110 -1.79 4.48 -1.34
CA LEU A 110 -1.39 5.89 -1.54
C LEU A 110 0.11 6.04 -1.83
N VAL A 111 0.96 5.29 -1.13
CA VAL A 111 2.41 5.28 -1.41
C VAL A 111 2.69 4.86 -2.85
N VAL A 112 2.01 3.82 -3.32
CA VAL A 112 2.12 3.34 -4.71
C VAL A 112 1.52 4.32 -5.71
N ASP A 113 0.41 4.98 -5.40
CA ASP A 113 -0.20 6.01 -6.26
C ASP A 113 0.73 7.19 -6.49
N MET A 114 1.41 7.66 -5.42
CA MET A 114 2.45 8.69 -5.54
C MET A 114 3.64 8.20 -6.39
N GLY A 115 4.07 6.95 -6.20
CA GLY A 115 5.12 6.32 -7.02
C GLY A 115 4.73 6.21 -8.50
N ARG A 116 3.50 5.79 -8.79
CA ARG A 116 2.94 5.69 -10.15
C ARG A 116 3.05 7.01 -10.91
N LEU A 117 2.90 8.14 -10.22
CA LEU A 117 2.96 9.47 -10.81
C LEU A 117 4.38 10.03 -10.92
N ASP A 118 5.24 9.83 -9.91
CA ASP A 118 6.51 10.55 -9.79
C ASP A 118 7.78 9.69 -9.99
N TRP A 119 7.70 8.36 -9.94
CA TRP A 119 8.87 7.48 -10.11
C TRP A 119 9.28 7.39 -11.59
N PRO A 120 10.55 7.57 -11.99
CA PRO A 120 11.73 7.63 -11.14
C PRO A 120 12.27 9.05 -10.92
N HIS A 121 11.76 10.06 -11.62
CA HIS A 121 12.42 11.37 -11.66
C HIS A 121 12.15 12.19 -10.40
N PHE A 122 10.89 12.30 -9.98
CA PHE A 122 10.47 13.08 -8.81
C PHE A 122 10.31 12.23 -7.55
N TYR A 123 10.45 10.91 -7.69
CA TYR A 123 10.51 9.98 -6.57
C TYR A 123 11.50 8.83 -6.82
N PRO A 124 12.82 9.11 -6.89
CA PRO A 124 13.83 8.12 -7.29
C PRO A 124 13.96 6.95 -6.31
N THR A 125 13.75 7.18 -5.02
CA THR A 125 13.90 6.16 -3.98
C THR A 125 12.69 5.23 -3.83
N PHE A 126 11.58 5.49 -4.53
CA PHE A 126 10.31 4.78 -4.36
C PHE A 126 10.45 3.26 -4.30
N PHE A 127 10.94 2.65 -5.39
CA PHE A 127 10.99 1.21 -5.48
C PHE A 127 12.10 0.60 -4.60
N SER A 128 13.26 1.25 -4.53
CA SER A 128 14.36 0.79 -3.66
C SER A 128 13.97 0.78 -2.18
N SER A 129 13.18 1.75 -1.72
CA SER A 129 12.68 1.77 -0.35
C SER A 129 11.70 0.63 -0.08
N ILE A 130 10.84 0.25 -1.04
CA ILE A 130 9.97 -0.94 -0.91
C ILE A 130 10.83 -2.20 -0.74
N LEU A 131 11.85 -2.38 -1.58
CA LEU A 131 12.75 -3.53 -1.48
C LEU A 131 13.50 -3.59 -0.15
N GLN A 132 13.93 -2.44 0.39
CA GLN A 132 14.54 -2.35 1.71
C GLN A 132 13.59 -2.76 2.84
N LEU A 133 12.32 -2.34 2.78
CA LEU A 133 11.32 -2.73 3.77
C LEU A 133 11.08 -4.25 3.80
N CYS A 134 11.13 -4.91 2.64
CA CYS A 134 11.03 -6.37 2.55
C CYS A 134 12.16 -7.11 3.25
N GLN A 135 13.33 -6.48 3.41
CA GLN A 135 14.53 -7.09 3.99
C GLN A 135 14.60 -6.97 5.52
N SER A 136 13.90 -6.00 6.11
CA SER A 136 13.81 -5.86 7.58
C SER A 136 12.72 -6.76 8.14
N SER A 137 13.04 -7.56 9.17
CA SER A 137 12.06 -8.42 9.83
C SER A 137 10.88 -7.67 10.42
N GLU A 138 11.08 -6.41 10.81
CA GLU A 138 10.04 -5.59 11.41
C GLU A 138 9.00 -5.14 10.39
N THR A 139 9.46 -4.76 9.19
CA THR A 139 8.63 -4.16 8.14
C THR A 139 8.34 -5.09 6.97
N CYS A 140 8.86 -6.32 6.98
CA CYS A 140 8.82 -7.26 5.85
C CYS A 140 7.40 -7.43 5.30
N LEU A 141 6.42 -7.65 6.18
CA LEU A 141 5.02 -7.80 5.78
C LEU A 141 4.50 -6.56 5.03
N THR A 142 4.75 -5.37 5.57
CA THR A 142 4.36 -4.09 4.95
C THR A 142 5.09 -3.87 3.63
N GLY A 143 6.38 -4.22 3.55
CA GLY A 143 7.17 -4.20 2.33
C GLY A 143 6.57 -5.10 1.25
N LEU A 144 6.19 -6.33 1.59
CA LEU A 144 5.56 -7.27 0.66
C LEU A 144 4.17 -6.79 0.20
N VAL A 145 3.38 -6.18 1.09
CA VAL A 145 2.11 -5.54 0.70
C VAL A 145 2.36 -4.41 -0.30
N LEU A 146 3.30 -3.51 -0.03
CA LEU A 146 3.70 -2.45 -0.96
C LEU A 146 4.20 -3.01 -2.31
N LEU A 147 5.02 -4.06 -2.27
CA LEU A 147 5.59 -4.70 -3.45
C LEU A 147 4.51 -5.30 -4.34
N LYS A 148 3.56 -6.02 -3.75
CA LYS A 148 2.40 -6.57 -4.46
C LYS A 148 1.57 -5.44 -5.07
N THR A 149 1.21 -4.44 -4.28
CA THR A 149 0.40 -3.31 -4.76
C THR A 149 1.11 -2.53 -5.87
N ALA A 150 2.43 -2.33 -5.77
CA ALA A 150 3.23 -1.72 -6.82
C ALA A 150 3.24 -2.59 -8.09
N SER A 151 3.36 -3.91 -7.97
CA SER A 151 3.28 -4.80 -9.13
C SER A 151 1.92 -4.70 -9.82
N GLU A 152 0.82 -4.74 -9.07
CA GLU A 152 -0.55 -4.65 -9.60
C GLU A 152 -0.81 -3.32 -10.33
N GLU A 153 -0.38 -2.20 -9.74
CA GLU A 153 -0.69 -0.87 -10.27
C GLU A 153 0.27 -0.40 -11.38
N LEU A 154 1.49 -0.94 -11.44
CA LEU A 154 2.49 -0.52 -12.41
C LEU A 154 2.65 -1.48 -13.60
N ALA A 155 2.31 -2.76 -13.44
CA ALA A 155 2.37 -3.73 -14.54
C ALA A 155 1.22 -3.55 -15.54
N CYS A 156 0.04 -3.17 -15.04
CA CYS A 156 -1.15 -2.86 -15.83
C CYS A 156 -1.78 -1.56 -15.34
N PRO A 157 -1.15 -0.39 -15.59
CA PRO A 157 -1.67 0.88 -15.09
C PRO A 157 -3.03 1.21 -15.72
N ARG A 158 -3.90 1.86 -14.94
CA ARG A 158 -5.23 2.29 -15.38
C ARG A 158 -5.16 3.29 -16.55
N ASP A 159 -6.30 3.48 -17.22
CA ASP A 159 -6.44 4.37 -18.37
C ASP A 159 -6.41 5.88 -18.05
N ASP A 160 -6.09 6.23 -16.81
CA ASP A 160 -5.86 7.62 -16.37
C ASP A 160 -4.44 8.13 -16.69
N LEU A 161 -3.53 7.25 -17.14
CA LEU A 161 -2.17 7.61 -17.55
C LEU A 161 -2.00 7.68 -19.07
N SER A 162 -1.07 8.52 -19.53
CA SER A 162 -0.65 8.51 -20.93
C SER A 162 0.03 7.20 -21.30
N GLU A 163 -0.13 6.76 -22.56
CA GLU A 163 0.52 5.53 -23.05
C GLU A 163 2.04 5.54 -22.88
N SER A 164 2.69 6.70 -23.09
CA SER A 164 4.12 6.86 -22.84
C SER A 164 4.49 6.55 -21.38
N ARG A 165 3.66 6.98 -20.42
CA ARG A 165 3.89 6.76 -19.01
C ARG A 165 3.66 5.30 -18.62
N LYS A 166 2.64 4.66 -19.19
CA LYS A 166 2.37 3.21 -18.99
C LYS A 166 3.57 2.37 -19.46
N VAL A 167 4.10 2.65 -20.65
CA VAL A 167 5.28 1.96 -21.21
C VAL A 167 6.51 2.18 -20.33
N GLU A 168 6.74 3.41 -19.88
CA GLU A 168 7.86 3.73 -18.99
C GLU A 168 7.80 2.95 -17.67
N LEU A 169 6.65 2.97 -16.99
CA LEU A 169 6.45 2.26 -15.73
C LEU A 169 6.65 0.75 -15.89
N ARG A 170 6.11 0.16 -16.97
CA ARG A 170 6.29 -1.27 -17.24
C ARG A 170 7.75 -1.63 -17.48
N ARG A 171 8.49 -0.80 -18.23
CA ARG A 171 9.94 -0.98 -18.45
C ARG A 171 10.71 -0.89 -17.14
N LEU A 172 10.45 0.13 -16.33
CA LEU A 172 11.10 0.30 -15.03
C LEU A 172 10.79 -0.87 -14.09
N LEU A 173 9.55 -1.36 -14.07
CA LEU A 173 9.16 -2.49 -13.25
C LEU A 173 9.85 -3.79 -13.69
N LEU A 174 9.98 -4.03 -15.01
CA LEU A 174 10.74 -5.15 -15.56
C LEU A 174 12.20 -5.15 -15.09
N ASP A 175 12.85 -3.98 -15.08
CA ASP A 175 14.22 -3.82 -14.58
C ASP A 175 14.35 -4.24 -13.09
N GLN A 176 13.25 -4.15 -12.32
CA GLN A 176 13.22 -4.52 -10.90
C GLN A 176 12.79 -5.97 -10.62
N VAL A 177 12.35 -6.73 -11.63
CA VAL A 177 11.86 -8.12 -11.45
C VAL A 177 12.88 -9.02 -10.77
N PRO A 178 14.18 -9.05 -11.15
CA PRO A 178 15.15 -9.91 -10.49
C PRO A 178 15.30 -9.61 -8.99
N ALA A 179 15.35 -8.34 -8.61
CA ALA A 179 15.45 -7.92 -7.22
C ALA A 179 14.17 -8.24 -6.43
N THR A 180 13.01 -8.02 -7.05
CA THR A 180 11.68 -8.33 -6.50
C THR A 180 11.52 -9.81 -6.20
N LEU A 181 11.86 -10.68 -7.16
CA LEU A 181 11.85 -12.13 -6.97
C LEU A 181 12.81 -12.54 -5.86
N ASN A 182 14.02 -11.99 -5.85
CA ASN A 182 15.00 -12.30 -4.81
C ASN A 182 14.49 -11.99 -3.40
N VAL A 183 13.90 -10.80 -3.16
CA VAL A 183 13.39 -10.46 -1.81
C VAL A 183 12.17 -11.28 -1.42
N ALA A 184 11.28 -11.62 -2.36
CA ALA A 184 10.12 -12.47 -2.08
C ALA A 184 10.56 -13.89 -1.70
N LEU A 185 11.45 -14.48 -2.50
CA LEU A 185 11.99 -15.82 -2.24
C LEU A 185 12.82 -15.85 -0.96
N SER A 186 13.66 -14.84 -0.69
CA SER A 186 14.45 -14.79 0.55
C SER A 186 13.58 -14.70 1.80
N SER A 187 12.45 -13.99 1.72
CA SER A 187 11.47 -13.90 2.81
C SER A 187 10.85 -15.27 3.11
N MET A 188 10.49 -16.03 2.08
CA MET A 188 10.00 -17.40 2.21
C MET A 188 11.08 -18.36 2.76
N TRP A 189 12.31 -18.29 2.26
CA TRP A 189 13.42 -19.11 2.77
C TRP A 189 13.78 -18.81 4.22
N SER A 190 13.74 -17.54 4.62
CA SER A 190 13.94 -17.13 6.01
C SER A 190 12.89 -17.73 6.94
N ALA A 191 11.63 -17.76 6.51
CA ALA A 191 10.54 -18.43 7.22
C ALA A 191 10.77 -19.95 7.34
N LEU A 192 11.19 -20.60 6.25
CA LEU A 192 11.47 -22.04 6.20
C LEU A 192 12.62 -22.47 7.11
N ARG A 193 13.70 -21.68 7.19
CA ARG A 193 14.87 -22.02 8.04
C ARG A 193 14.53 -21.97 9.52
N LYS A 194 13.59 -21.11 9.92
CA LYS A 194 13.24 -20.91 11.32
C LYS A 194 12.33 -22.00 11.86
N ASN A 195 11.50 -22.63 11.02
CA ASN A 195 10.46 -23.57 11.44
C ASN A 195 10.16 -24.60 10.33
N HIS A 196 9.97 -25.87 10.70
CA HIS A 196 9.27 -26.81 9.83
C HIS A 196 7.81 -26.34 9.66
N LEU A 197 7.32 -26.21 8.43
CA LEU A 197 6.09 -25.48 8.04
C LEU A 197 4.82 -25.84 8.83
N GLN A 198 4.75 -27.03 9.45
CA GLN A 198 3.64 -27.48 10.28
C GLN A 198 3.43 -26.62 11.54
N CYS A 199 4.42 -25.84 11.97
CA CYS A 199 4.32 -24.95 13.14
C CYS A 199 4.82 -23.52 12.85
N LEU A 200 4.46 -22.93 11.69
CA LEU A 200 4.73 -21.50 11.48
C LEU A 200 3.91 -20.64 12.44
N GLU A 201 4.59 -19.74 13.13
CA GLU A 201 3.97 -18.63 13.83
C GLU A 201 3.05 -17.83 12.87
N PRO A 202 1.91 -17.30 13.36
CA PRO A 202 0.94 -16.61 12.51
C PRO A 202 1.53 -15.50 11.64
N GLU A 203 2.45 -14.69 12.18
CA GLU A 203 3.10 -13.60 11.45
C GLU A 203 4.01 -14.12 10.32
N THR A 204 4.78 -15.17 10.60
CA THR A 204 5.66 -15.81 9.60
C THR A 204 4.83 -16.43 8.47
N ARG A 205 3.67 -17.02 8.80
CA ARG A 205 2.73 -17.53 7.80
C ARG A 205 2.20 -16.41 6.89
N LEU A 206 1.83 -15.26 7.47
CA LEU A 206 1.37 -14.10 6.69
C LEU A 206 2.44 -13.60 5.72
N VAL A 207 3.69 -13.50 6.17
CA VAL A 207 4.83 -13.13 5.30
C VAL A 207 4.94 -14.07 4.10
N CYS A 208 4.88 -15.39 4.32
CA CYS A 208 4.92 -16.37 3.23
C CYS A 208 3.75 -16.23 2.26
N VAL A 209 2.53 -16.05 2.76
CA VAL A 209 1.33 -15.86 1.93
C VAL A 209 1.45 -14.60 1.06
N HIS A 210 1.91 -13.49 1.63
CA HIS A 210 2.11 -12.25 0.88
C HIS A 210 3.27 -12.36 -0.12
N ALA A 211 4.37 -13.03 0.22
CA ALA A 211 5.47 -13.27 -0.71
C ALA A 211 5.04 -14.15 -1.89
N LEU A 212 4.29 -15.23 -1.63
CA LEU A 212 3.71 -16.09 -2.67
C LEU A 212 2.75 -15.30 -3.56
N SER A 213 1.90 -14.45 -2.97
CA SER A 213 0.98 -13.62 -3.73
C SER A 213 1.71 -12.57 -4.59
N CYS A 214 2.86 -12.06 -4.15
CA CYS A 214 3.73 -11.24 -5.00
C CYS A 214 4.25 -12.06 -6.20
N VAL A 215 4.77 -13.26 -5.94
CA VAL A 215 5.33 -14.14 -6.99
C VAL A 215 4.25 -14.54 -7.99
N ASP A 216 3.07 -14.93 -7.52
CA ASP A 216 1.91 -15.26 -8.35
C ASP A 216 1.55 -14.12 -9.29
N HIS A 217 1.41 -12.90 -8.76
CA HIS A 217 1.11 -11.74 -9.58
C HIS A 217 2.24 -11.43 -10.59
N LEU A 218 3.52 -11.53 -10.20
CA LEU A 218 4.65 -11.35 -11.12
C LEU A 218 4.58 -12.34 -12.29
N LEU A 219 4.35 -13.62 -12.00
CA LEU A 219 4.26 -14.68 -13.02
C LEU A 219 3.12 -14.44 -14.03
N SER A 220 2.11 -13.64 -13.69
CA SER A 220 1.03 -13.31 -14.63
C SER A 220 1.46 -12.41 -15.80
N TRP A 221 2.58 -11.69 -15.69
CA TRP A 221 2.96 -10.68 -16.69
C TRP A 221 4.45 -10.61 -17.03
N ILE A 222 5.37 -11.20 -16.25
CA ILE A 222 6.81 -11.18 -16.55
C ILE A 222 7.16 -12.10 -17.73
N PRO A 223 8.17 -11.74 -18.54
CA PRO A 223 8.74 -12.66 -19.52
C PRO A 223 9.30 -13.94 -18.89
N LEU A 224 9.17 -15.07 -19.60
CA LEU A 224 9.60 -16.40 -19.12
C LEU A 224 11.10 -16.49 -18.80
N GLU A 225 11.93 -15.61 -19.35
CA GLU A 225 13.37 -15.55 -19.04
C GLU A 225 13.66 -15.24 -17.56
N HIS A 226 12.72 -14.62 -16.86
CA HIS A 226 12.81 -14.38 -15.42
C HIS A 226 12.42 -15.60 -14.58
N CYS A 227 11.81 -16.64 -15.18
CA CYS A 227 11.43 -17.88 -14.52
C CYS A 227 12.63 -18.83 -14.33
N SER A 228 13.55 -18.45 -13.45
CA SER A 228 14.76 -19.24 -13.16
C SER A 228 14.46 -20.60 -12.50
N SER A 229 15.37 -21.56 -12.62
CA SER A 229 15.29 -22.84 -11.90
C SER A 229 15.22 -22.65 -10.39
N ASN A 230 15.84 -21.59 -9.84
CA ASN A 230 15.78 -21.29 -8.41
C ASN A 230 14.37 -20.88 -7.95
N LEU A 231 13.68 -20.09 -8.77
CA LEU A 231 12.27 -19.73 -8.53
C LEU A 231 11.40 -20.99 -8.49
N LEU A 232 11.50 -21.82 -9.53
CA LEU A 232 10.74 -23.06 -9.63
C LEU A 232 11.03 -24.02 -8.47
N ASN A 233 12.31 -24.24 -8.16
CA ASN A 233 12.72 -25.09 -7.04
C ASN A 233 12.16 -24.57 -5.70
N THR A 234 12.18 -23.25 -5.47
CA THR A 234 11.62 -22.67 -4.25
C THR A 234 10.11 -22.88 -4.18
N LEU A 235 9.39 -22.66 -5.28
CA LEU A 235 7.94 -22.87 -5.37
C LEU A 235 7.56 -24.34 -5.15
N PHE A 236 8.22 -25.28 -5.83
CA PHE A 236 7.99 -26.71 -5.65
C PHE A 236 8.36 -27.18 -4.25
N THR A 237 9.46 -26.66 -3.68
CA THR A 237 9.82 -26.93 -2.28
C THR A 237 8.68 -26.48 -1.37
N PHE A 238 8.20 -25.24 -1.52
CA PHE A 238 7.10 -24.70 -0.72
C PHE A 238 5.79 -25.49 -0.88
N ALA A 239 5.47 -25.92 -2.11
CA ALA A 239 4.28 -26.71 -2.43
C ALA A 239 4.36 -28.16 -1.94
N SER A 240 5.56 -28.73 -1.87
CA SER A 240 5.77 -30.10 -1.38
C SER A 240 5.53 -30.24 0.13
N PHE A 241 5.57 -29.13 0.87
CA PHE A 241 5.25 -29.12 2.29
C PHE A 241 3.74 -29.27 2.52
N GLY A 242 3.36 -30.28 3.31
CA GLY A 242 1.96 -30.68 3.51
C GLY A 242 1.50 -31.80 2.59
N CYS A 243 2.32 -32.22 1.63
CA CYS A 243 2.08 -33.38 0.77
C CYS A 243 2.81 -34.65 1.23
N SER A 244 3.51 -34.61 2.37
CA SER A 244 4.11 -35.81 2.99
C SER A 244 2.98 -36.70 3.52
N PRO A 245 2.85 -37.96 3.06
CA PRO A 245 1.95 -38.90 3.72
C PRO A 245 2.45 -39.11 5.16
N GLU A 246 1.54 -39.05 6.13
CA GLU A 246 1.78 -39.53 7.50
C GLU A 246 2.15 -41.01 7.50
#